data_AF-A0A7Y2CMA0-F1
#
_entry.id   AF-A0A7Y2CMA0-F1
#
_cell.length_a   1.000
_cell.length_b   1.000
_cell.length_c   1.000
_cell.angle_alpha   90.00
_cell.angle_beta   90.00
_cell.angle_gamma   90.00
#
_symmetry.space_group_name_H-M   'P 1'
#
loop_
_entity.id
_entity.type
_entity.pdbx_description
1 polymer ?
#
loop_
_entity_poly.entity_id
_entity_poly.type
_entity_poly.pdbx_seq_one_letter_code
_entity_poly.pdbx_strand_id
1 'polypeptide(L)'
;MAEKSPHDVTHLLGELQGGNRDVVNSLMPLVYEELHGMALGQLRRERKDHTLNATALVHEAYLKLVDQRNVDWQNRAHFFAIASQAMRRILINYAHRRMAEKRGGGEALV
;
A
#
# COMPACT_ATOMS: atom_id res chain seq x y z
N MET A 1 -24.49 4.00 13.93
CA MET A 1 -23.29 3.68 13.11
C MET A 1 -22.10 4.12 13.94
N ALA A 2 -21.29 3.20 14.45
CA ALA A 2 -20.21 3.54 15.38
C ALA A 2 -19.18 4.44 14.69
N GLU A 3 -18.86 5.55 15.36
CA GLU A 3 -17.90 6.55 14.91
C GLU A 3 -16.49 5.96 14.95
N LYS A 4 -16.06 5.44 13.80
CA LYS A 4 -14.74 4.85 13.55
C LYS A 4 -13.65 5.88 13.86
N SER A 5 -13.01 5.73 15.01
CA SER A 5 -12.12 6.74 15.59
C SER A 5 -10.64 6.44 15.28
N PRO A 6 -9.75 7.45 15.26
CA PRO A 6 -8.30 7.26 15.07
C PRO A 6 -7.65 6.29 16.08
N HIS A 7 -8.25 6.20 17.28
CA HIS A 7 -7.84 5.27 18.33
C HIS A 7 -8.05 3.80 17.91
N ASP A 8 -9.10 3.50 17.13
CA ASP A 8 -9.41 2.15 16.66
C ASP A 8 -8.31 1.65 15.72
N VAL A 9 -7.81 2.51 14.83
CA VAL A 9 -6.73 2.15 13.89
C VAL A 9 -5.45 1.80 14.65
N THR A 10 -5.06 2.62 15.63
CA THR A 10 -3.81 2.41 16.38
C THR A 10 -3.89 1.15 17.25
N HIS A 11 -5.05 0.88 17.85
CA HIS A 11 -5.30 -0.35 18.61
C HIS A 11 -5.20 -1.60 17.71
N LEU A 12 -5.88 -1.60 16.57
CA LEU A 12 -5.85 -2.73 15.63
C LEU A 12 -4.45 -2.97 15.04
N LEU A 13 -3.65 -1.92 14.85
CA LEU A 13 -2.25 -2.06 14.44
C LEU A 13 -1.38 -2.72 15.52
N GLY A 14 -1.63 -2.39 16.80
CA GLY A 14 -0.97 -3.06 17.93
C GLY A 14 -1.32 -4.55 18.03
N GLU A 15 -2.60 -4.89 17.83
CA GLU A 15 -3.04 -6.29 17.75
C GLU A 15 -2.41 -7.03 16.56
N LEU A 16 -2.33 -6.37 15.40
CA LEU A 16 -1.68 -6.91 14.20
C LEU A 16 -0.19 -7.19 14.46
N GLN A 17 0.50 -6.28 15.14
CA GLN A 17 1.89 -6.45 15.57
C GLN A 17 2.06 -7.59 16.57
N GLY A 18 1.08 -7.77 17.48
CA GLY A 18 0.99 -8.90 18.39
C GLY A 18 0.72 -10.26 17.72
N GLY A 19 0.53 -10.28 16.39
CA GLY A 19 0.31 -11.49 15.59
C GLY A 19 -1.15 -11.81 15.34
N ASN A 20 -2.10 -11.03 15.86
CA ASN A 20 -3.51 -11.21 15.57
C ASN A 20 -3.82 -10.75 14.13
N ARG A 21 -3.86 -11.69 13.19
CA ARG A 21 -4.12 -11.39 11.76
C ARG A 21 -5.60 -11.17 11.46
N ASP A 22 -6.51 -11.51 12.38
CA ASP A 22 -7.95 -11.38 12.13
C ASP A 22 -8.39 -9.90 12.09
N VAL A 23 -7.61 -9.01 12.73
CA VAL A 23 -7.84 -7.56 12.74
C VAL A 23 -7.64 -6.91 11.37
N VAL A 24 -7.00 -7.58 10.42
CA VAL A 24 -6.81 -7.09 9.04
C VAL A 24 -8.16 -6.73 8.41
N ASN A 25 -9.17 -7.60 8.57
CA ASN A 25 -10.51 -7.36 8.02
C ASN A 25 -11.20 -6.14 8.66
N SER A 26 -10.92 -5.88 9.93
CA SER A 26 -11.44 -4.72 10.67
C SER A 26 -10.67 -3.44 10.35
N LEU A 27 -9.37 -3.55 10.05
CA LEU A 27 -8.48 -2.43 9.76
C LEU A 27 -8.76 -1.84 8.38
N MET A 28 -8.96 -2.69 7.36
CA MET A 28 -9.12 -2.28 5.97
C MET A 28 -10.20 -1.19 5.78
N PRO A 29 -11.45 -1.32 6.27
CA PRO A 29 -12.49 -0.30 6.08
C PRO A 29 -12.27 0.98 6.90
N LEU A 30 -11.22 1.07 7.73
CA LEU A 30 -10.84 2.29 8.45
C LEU A 30 -9.77 3.08 7.69
N VAL A 31 -8.88 2.38 6.98
CA VAL A 31 -7.73 2.99 6.31
C VAL A 31 -7.92 3.12 4.79
N TYR A 32 -8.89 2.41 4.21
CA TYR A 32 -9.05 2.32 2.76
C TYR A 32 -9.23 3.68 2.08
N GLU A 33 -10.12 4.53 2.56
CA GLU A 33 -10.40 5.84 1.95
C GLU A 33 -9.15 6.73 1.90
N GLU A 34 -8.35 6.74 2.97
CA GLU A 34 -7.11 7.53 3.03
C GLU A 34 -6.00 6.93 2.19
N LEU A 35 -5.84 5.59 2.20
CA LEU A 35 -4.95 4.91 1.28
C LEU A 35 -5.32 5.23 -0.18
N HIS A 36 -6.61 5.23 -0.51
CA HIS A 36 -7.11 5.51 -1.83
C HIS A 36 -6.85 6.97 -2.24
N GLY A 37 -7.09 7.93 -1.35
CA GLY A 37 -6.75 9.34 -1.55
C GLY A 37 -5.24 9.54 -1.80
N MET A 38 -4.39 8.89 -1.02
CA MET A 38 -2.94 8.92 -1.24
C MET A 38 -2.55 8.30 -2.58
N ALA A 39 -3.12 7.14 -2.94
CA ALA A 39 -2.87 6.46 -4.20
C ALA A 39 -3.25 7.34 -5.39
N LEU A 40 -4.41 8.01 -5.36
CA LEU A 40 -4.81 8.99 -6.37
C LEU A 40 -3.81 10.15 -6.46
N GLY A 41 -3.38 10.69 -5.32
CA GLY A 41 -2.38 11.76 -5.27
C GLY A 41 -1.04 11.35 -5.87
N GLN A 42 -0.58 10.12 -5.64
CA GLN A 42 0.65 9.60 -6.22
C GLN A 42 0.51 9.34 -7.73
N LEU A 43 -0.57 8.70 -8.17
CA LEU A 43 -0.83 8.43 -9.59
C LEU A 43 -0.95 9.70 -10.43
N ARG A 44 -1.49 10.79 -9.87
CA ARG A 44 -1.53 12.10 -10.56
C ARG A 44 -0.14 12.65 -10.90
N ARG A 45 0.91 12.21 -10.19
CA ARG A 45 2.31 12.60 -10.44
C ARG A 45 3.01 11.68 -11.43
N GLU A 46 2.39 10.54 -11.76
CA GLU A 46 2.90 9.60 -12.75
C GLU A 46 2.59 10.05 -14.18
N ARG A 47 3.30 9.48 -15.14
CA ARG A 47 3.07 9.78 -16.56
C ARG A 47 1.70 9.30 -17.02
N LYS A 48 1.02 10.07 -17.88
CA LYS A 48 -0.34 9.79 -18.38
C LYS A 48 -0.52 8.41 -19.03
N ASP A 49 0.55 7.73 -19.42
CA ASP A 49 0.51 6.40 -20.01
C ASP A 49 0.66 5.26 -18.98
N HIS A 50 0.47 5.52 -17.68
CA HIS A 50 0.42 4.48 -16.66
C HIS A 50 -0.86 3.65 -16.76
N THR A 51 -0.73 2.35 -16.54
CA THR A 51 -1.84 1.37 -16.57
C THR A 51 -2.25 0.88 -15.19
N LEU A 52 -1.51 1.26 -14.14
CA LEU A 52 -1.87 0.98 -12.76
C LEU A 52 -2.99 1.92 -12.30
N ASN A 53 -4.02 1.37 -11.65
CA ASN A 53 -5.11 2.14 -11.05
C ASN A 53 -4.92 2.26 -9.52
N ALA A 54 -5.66 3.19 -8.90
CA ALA A 54 -5.53 3.48 -7.48
C ALA A 54 -5.90 2.28 -6.61
N THR A 55 -6.98 1.57 -6.94
CA THR A 55 -7.43 0.37 -6.21
C THR A 55 -6.36 -0.73 -6.16
N ALA A 56 -5.70 -1.01 -7.29
CA ALA A 56 -4.63 -1.99 -7.38
C ALA A 56 -3.42 -1.56 -6.55
N LEU A 57 -3.05 -0.27 -6.62
CA LEU A 57 -1.96 0.29 -5.82
C LEU A 57 -2.24 0.18 -4.31
N VAL A 58 -3.46 0.49 -3.89
CA VAL A 58 -3.90 0.33 -2.49
C VAL A 58 -3.83 -1.13 -2.06
N HIS A 59 -4.36 -2.04 -2.87
CA HIS A 59 -4.41 -3.46 -2.51
C HIS A 59 -3.00 -4.06 -2.40
N GLU A 60 -2.10 -3.78 -3.35
CA GLU A 60 -0.72 -4.26 -3.29
C GLU A 60 0.05 -3.64 -2.12
N ALA A 61 -0.13 -2.34 -1.85
CA ALA A 61 0.49 -1.70 -0.70
C ALA A 61 -0.01 -2.30 0.61
N TYR A 62 -1.32 -2.52 0.73
CA TYR A 62 -1.93 -3.12 1.91
C TYR A 62 -1.40 -4.52 2.19
N LEU A 63 -1.36 -5.39 1.17
CA LEU A 63 -0.78 -6.73 1.29
C LEU A 63 0.67 -6.70 1.78
N LYS A 64 1.50 -5.78 1.26
CA LYS A 64 2.89 -5.61 1.71
C LYS A 64 3.00 -5.14 3.16
N LEU A 65 2.07 -4.32 3.63
CA LEU A 65 2.08 -3.81 5.01
C LEU A 65 1.65 -4.90 6.01
N VAL A 66 0.64 -5.71 5.69
CA VAL A 66 0.15 -6.75 6.60
C VAL A 66 1.05 -7.99 6.66
N ASP A 67 1.86 -8.23 5.62
CA ASP A 67 2.87 -9.29 5.64
C ASP A 67 4.17 -8.89 6.37
N GLN A 68 4.34 -7.61 6.70
CA GLN A 68 5.49 -7.15 7.48
C GLN A 68 5.36 -7.55 8.95
N ARG A 69 6.13 -8.56 9.36
CA ARG A 69 6.15 -9.08 10.73
C ARG A 69 7.03 -8.29 11.70
N ASN A 70 7.95 -7.47 11.18
CA ASN A 70 8.99 -6.80 11.98
C ASN A 70 8.81 -5.28 12.03
N VAL A 71 7.59 -4.77 11.79
CA VAL A 71 7.33 -3.33 11.87
C VAL A 71 6.68 -3.01 13.21
N ASP A 72 7.28 -2.04 13.88
CA ASP A 72 6.75 -1.46 15.11
C ASP A 72 5.74 -0.36 14.77
N TRP A 73 4.45 -0.70 14.83
CA TRP A 73 3.37 0.21 14.44
C TRP A 73 3.05 1.17 15.59
N GLN A 74 3.76 2.29 15.62
CA GLN A 74 3.59 3.28 16.71
C GLN A 74 2.23 4.00 16.72
N ASN A 75 1.71 4.35 15.53
CA ASN A 75 0.44 5.05 15.40
C ASN A 75 -0.04 5.06 13.94
N ARG A 76 -1.26 5.55 13.75
CA ARG A 76 -1.90 5.77 12.45
C ARG A 76 -1.07 6.60 11.47
N ALA A 77 -0.41 7.66 11.92
CA ALA A 77 0.39 8.51 11.03
C ALA A 77 1.63 7.76 10.51
N HIS A 78 2.28 6.97 11.37
CA HIS A 78 3.38 6.08 10.99
C HIS A 78 2.93 5.04 9.95
N PHE A 79 1.76 4.42 10.16
CA PHE A 79 1.18 3.49 9.19
C PHE A 79 1.03 4.13 7.80
N PHE A 80 0.42 5.31 7.71
CA PHE A 80 0.24 5.98 6.42
C PHE A 80 1.56 6.46 5.80
N ALA A 81 2.54 6.85 6.60
CA ALA A 81 3.87 7.19 6.12
C ALA A 81 4.54 5.98 5.44
N ILE A 82 4.52 4.80 6.08
CA ILE A 82 5.04 3.57 5.49
C ILE A 82 4.22 3.15 4.26
N ALA A 83 2.89 3.26 4.31
CA ALA A 83 2.03 2.95 3.18
C ALA A 83 2.35 3.83 1.95
N SER A 84 2.54 5.13 2.16
CA SER A 84 2.93 6.07 1.10
C SER A 84 4.28 5.69 0.47
N GLN A 85 5.27 5.29 1.29
CA GLN A 85 6.55 4.80 0.81
C GLN A 85 6.43 3.49 0.03
N ALA A 86 5.60 2.55 0.50
CA ALA A 86 5.34 1.29 -0.20
C ALA A 86 4.70 1.52 -1.57
N MET A 87 3.69 2.40 -1.65
CA MET A 87 3.04 2.79 -2.91
C MET A 87 4.05 3.36 -3.91
N ARG A 88 4.94 4.26 -3.46
CA ARG A 88 5.97 4.84 -4.33
C ARG A 88 6.92 3.76 -4.88
N ARG A 89 7.32 2.79 -4.06
CA ARG A 89 8.15 1.65 -4.51
C ARG A 89 7.42 0.79 -5.53
N ILE A 90 6.13 0.54 -5.33
CA ILE A 90 5.28 -0.21 -6.27
C ILE A 90 5.24 0.52 -7.63
N LEU A 91 4.98 1.83 -7.63
CA LEU A 91 4.95 2.64 -8.85
C LEU A 91 6.28 2.62 -9.61
N ILE A 92 7.40 2.76 -8.91
CA ILE A 92 8.74 2.68 -9.52
C ILE A 92 8.96 1.31 -10.16
N ASN A 93 8.65 0.22 -9.43
CA ASN A 93 8.79 -1.13 -9.96
C ASN A 93 7.91 -1.35 -11.19
N TYR A 94 6.69 -0.81 -11.19
CA TYR A 94 5.78 -0.88 -12.32
C TYR A 94 6.35 -0.14 -13.55
N ALA A 95 6.88 1.07 -13.34
CA ALA A 95 7.53 1.85 -14.39
C ALA A 95 8.76 1.13 -14.96
N HIS A 96 9.59 0.52 -14.11
CA HIS A 96 10.76 -0.26 -14.52
C HIS A 96 10.38 -1.47 -15.39
N ARG A 97 9.39 -2.25 -14.95
CA ARG A 97 8.90 -3.42 -15.70
C ARG A 97 8.36 -3.04 -17.08
N ARG A 98 7.56 -1.98 -17.16
CA ARG A 98 7.04 -1.46 -18.42
C ARG A 98 8.14 -0.99 -19.37
N MET A 99 9.20 -0.37 -18.86
CA MET A 99 10.34 0.03 -19.68
C MET A 99 11.14 -1.18 -20.21
N ALA A 100 11.29 -2.22 -19.39
CA ALA A 100 11.92 -3.48 -19.82
C ALA A 100 11.11 -4.15 -20.93
N GLU A 101 9.78 -4.24 -20.78
CA GLU A 101 8.87 -4.79 -21.80
C GLU A 101 8.91 -3.99 -23.11
N LYS A 102 8.99 -2.64 -23.03
CA LYS A 102 9.04 -1.75 -24.21
C LYS A 102 10.35 -1.81 -24.98
N ARG A 103 11.46 -2.24 -24.38
CA ARG A 103 12.77 -2.36 -25.05
C ARG A 103 12.94 -3.68 -25.83
N GLY A 104 11.85 -4.44 -25.98
CA GLY A 104 11.84 -5.77 -26.56
C GLY A 104 12.22 -6.79 -25.49
N GLY A 105 11.37 -7.79 -25.26
CA GLY A 105 11.74 -9.04 -24.58
C GLY A 105 12.74 -9.84 -25.42
N GLY A 106 13.85 -9.21 -25.80
CA GLY A 106 14.88 -9.70 -26.69
C GLY A 106 16.23 -9.62 -26.01
N GLU A 107 16.46 -10.52 -25.06
CA GLU A 107 17.63 -11.40 -25.05
C GLU A 107 17.41 -12.45 -23.96
N ALA A 108 17.13 -13.67 -24.40
CA ALA A 108 17.34 -14.84 -23.59
C ALA A 108 18.85 -14.96 -23.31
N LEU A 109 19.23 -15.09 -22.04
CA LEU A 109 20.51 -15.67 -21.68
C LEU A 109 20.27 -16.75 -20.62
N VAL A 110 20.30 -17.97 -21.14
CA VAL A 110 20.89 -19.23 -20.64
C VAL A 110 21.33 -19.24 -19.18
#